data_AF-A0A523YC03-F1
#
_entry.id   AF-A0A523YC03-F1
#
_cell.length_a   1.000
_cell.length_b   1.000
_cell.length_c   1.000
_cell.angle_alpha   90.00
_cell.angle_beta   90.00
_cell.angle_gamma   90.00
#
_symmetry.space_group_name_H-M   'P 1'
#
loop_
_entity.id
_entity.type
_entity.pdbx_description
1 polymer ?
#
loop_
_entity_poly.entity_id
_entity_poly.type
_entity_poly.pdbx_seq_one_letter_code
_entity_poly.pdbx_strand_id
1 'polypeptide(L)'
;MNRLEKDRASAADVFAVIVIVLILVTAGLGIMLYQISSKSPHTTPSTVVIDEDDIVEFEYVGRFENTRKVFETSMYDVAIDNETYTKALSFRWPETDVFEPINVTIGDGISPLDFVNFTGMINDGNILLDEMIGMREGESRHIPLKSFEAFGDPDPSKIVTLSLMETLDQVEVLTSIEFLQRMGEVEIIVNATYHDPAWGWDVRIIKEEHVGDIAELTIRNSPTEGQRVTPYETFESEVVSIDSAANEGKGEIVLRHLISAEDANNLMAKSPSEGWFILVGLDEDAGTFVADFNSEKAGKSLIYEVTVVKIVKR
;
A
#
# COMPACT_ATOMS: atom_id res chain seq x y z
N MET A 1 -5.90 -66.11 17.59
CA MET A 1 -6.38 -64.72 17.43
C MET A 1 -6.53 -64.13 18.83
N ASN A 2 -5.75 -63.09 19.12
CA ASN A 2 -5.40 -62.68 20.48
C ASN A 2 -6.43 -61.66 21.02
N ARG A 3 -6.78 -61.73 22.31
CA ARG A 3 -7.80 -60.86 22.94
C ARG A 3 -7.52 -59.35 22.76
N LEU A 4 -6.25 -58.98 22.62
CA LEU A 4 -5.76 -57.62 22.36
C LEU A 4 -6.12 -57.04 20.97
N GLU A 5 -6.37 -57.88 19.96
CA GLU A 5 -6.76 -57.41 18.61
C GLU A 5 -8.25 -57.02 18.57
N LYS A 6 -9.08 -57.65 19.41
CA LYS A 6 -10.52 -57.36 19.48
C LYS A 6 -10.82 -56.04 20.20
N ASP A 7 -10.03 -55.70 21.23
CA ASP A 7 -10.17 -54.45 21.97
C ASP A 7 -9.67 -53.24 21.17
N ARG A 8 -8.67 -53.42 20.30
CA ARG A 8 -8.19 -52.37 19.37
C ARG A 8 -9.21 -52.04 18.27
N ALA A 9 -9.91 -53.04 17.73
CA ALA A 9 -10.99 -52.81 16.78
C ALA A 9 -12.18 -52.07 17.43
N SER A 10 -12.57 -52.48 18.64
CA SER A 10 -13.65 -51.82 19.39
C SER A 10 -13.31 -50.39 19.81
N ALA A 11 -12.06 -50.10 20.14
CA ALA A 11 -11.61 -48.74 20.47
C ALA A 11 -11.51 -47.84 19.23
N ALA A 12 -11.09 -48.39 18.08
CA ALA A 12 -11.05 -47.67 16.81
C ALA A 12 -12.47 -47.30 16.32
N ASP A 13 -13.44 -48.21 16.48
CA ASP A 13 -14.84 -47.95 16.12
C ASP A 13 -15.48 -46.88 17.02
N VAL A 14 -15.21 -46.91 18.33
CA VAL A 14 -15.68 -45.86 19.26
C VAL A 14 -15.02 -44.52 18.97
N PHE A 15 -13.73 -44.50 18.62
CA PHE A 15 -13.01 -43.28 18.26
C PHE A 15 -13.55 -42.68 16.95
N ALA A 16 -13.85 -43.51 15.95
CA ALA A 16 -14.46 -43.06 14.70
C ALA A 16 -15.83 -42.42 14.91
N VAL A 17 -16.67 -42.98 15.79
CA VAL A 17 -17.97 -42.39 16.14
C VAL A 17 -17.82 -41.04 16.83
N ILE A 18 -16.85 -40.89 17.76
CA ILE A 18 -16.59 -39.62 18.44
C ILE A 18 -16.14 -38.54 17.43
N VAL A 19 -15.24 -38.89 16.50
CA VAL A 19 -14.77 -37.95 15.47
C VAL A 19 -15.91 -37.49 14.56
N ILE A 20 -16.80 -38.41 14.14
CA ILE A 20 -17.97 -38.07 13.31
C ILE A 20 -18.91 -37.14 14.07
N VAL A 21 -19.18 -37.41 15.35
CA VAL A 21 -20.03 -36.53 16.18
C VAL A 21 -19.40 -35.14 16.33
N LEU A 22 -18.08 -35.07 16.53
CA LEU A 22 -17.37 -33.79 16.62
C LEU A 22 -17.46 -32.99 15.32
N ILE A 23 -17.27 -33.63 14.16
CA ILE A 23 -17.42 -33.00 12.84
C ILE A 23 -18.85 -32.48 12.63
N LEU A 24 -19.86 -33.25 13.05
CA LEU A 24 -21.26 -32.83 12.94
C LEU A 24 -21.59 -31.65 13.86
N VAL A 25 -21.01 -31.61 15.06
CA VAL A 25 -21.18 -30.49 16.00
C VAL A 25 -20.47 -29.23 15.48
N THR A 26 -19.25 -29.35 14.95
CA THR A 26 -18.53 -28.21 14.37
C THR A 26 -19.18 -27.71 13.09
N ALA A 27 -19.71 -28.59 12.24
CA ALA A 27 -20.48 -28.21 11.06
C ALA A 27 -21.81 -27.53 11.47
N GLY A 28 -22.50 -28.05 12.47
CA GLY A 28 -23.73 -27.46 13.01
C GLY A 28 -23.50 -26.06 13.61
N LEU A 29 -22.43 -25.90 14.40
CA LEU A 29 -22.01 -24.60 14.92
C LEU A 29 -21.57 -23.64 13.82
N GLY A 30 -20.85 -24.13 12.80
CA GLY A 30 -20.47 -23.35 11.62
C GLY A 30 -21.68 -22.84 10.84
N ILE A 31 -22.70 -23.68 10.64
CA ILE A 31 -23.96 -23.29 9.99
C ILE A 31 -24.73 -22.29 10.87
N MET A 32 -24.77 -22.51 12.19
CA MET A 32 -25.44 -21.59 13.12
C MET A 32 -24.76 -20.21 13.16
N LEU A 33 -23.43 -20.18 13.22
CA LEU A 33 -22.65 -18.94 13.18
C LEU A 33 -22.77 -18.25 11.82
N TYR A 34 -22.72 -19.00 10.71
CA TYR A 34 -22.99 -18.46 9.38
C TYR A 34 -24.37 -17.84 9.28
N GLN A 35 -25.42 -18.49 9.82
CA GLN A 35 -26.78 -17.93 9.83
C GLN A 35 -26.97 -16.73 10.77
N ILE A 36 -26.12 -16.58 11.79
CA ILE A 36 -26.12 -15.42 12.68
C ILE A 36 -25.35 -14.25 12.05
N SER A 37 -24.20 -14.52 11.40
CA SER A 37 -23.45 -13.52 10.63
C SER A 37 -24.17 -13.10 9.34
N SER A 38 -24.93 -13.99 8.70
CA SER A 38 -25.68 -13.67 7.47
C SER A 38 -27.02 -13.00 7.73
N LYS A 39 -27.37 -12.72 8.99
CA LYS A 39 -28.54 -11.89 9.31
C LYS A 39 -28.07 -10.45 9.46
N SER A 40 -27.88 -9.79 8.33
CA SER A 40 -28.16 -8.34 8.29
C SER A 40 -29.57 -8.15 8.86
N PRO A 41 -29.77 -7.20 9.79
CA PRO A 41 -31.12 -6.88 10.24
C PRO A 41 -31.94 -6.58 9.00
N HIS A 42 -33.02 -7.35 8.76
CA HIS A 42 -33.99 -7.02 7.74
C HIS A 42 -34.70 -5.75 8.19
N THR A 43 -34.08 -4.59 7.93
CA THR A 43 -34.79 -3.34 7.76
C THR A 43 -35.72 -3.52 6.57
N THR A 44 -36.99 -3.19 6.77
CA THR A 44 -37.96 -3.03 5.68
C THR A 44 -37.27 -2.24 4.57
N PRO A 45 -37.30 -2.68 3.29
CA PRO A 45 -36.60 -1.97 2.22
C PRO A 45 -37.09 -0.52 2.22
N SER A 46 -36.16 0.40 2.43
CA SER A 46 -36.46 1.82 2.45
C SER A 46 -37.14 2.17 1.13
N THR A 47 -38.32 2.80 1.19
CA THR A 47 -39.00 3.27 -0.04
C THR A 47 -38.28 4.48 -0.63
N VAL A 48 -37.43 5.13 0.16
CA VAL A 48 -36.59 6.26 -0.22
C VAL A 48 -35.50 5.77 -1.17
N VAL A 49 -35.41 6.42 -2.32
CA VAL A 49 -34.35 6.23 -3.31
C VAL A 49 -33.54 7.50 -3.41
N ILE A 50 -32.27 7.40 -3.79
CA ILE A 50 -31.41 8.54 -4.09
C ILE A 50 -31.97 9.31 -5.29
N ASP A 51 -32.05 10.63 -5.17
CA ASP A 51 -32.37 11.59 -6.22
C ASP A 51 -31.28 12.69 -6.27
N GLU A 52 -31.33 13.55 -7.28
CA GLU A 52 -30.47 14.74 -7.34
C GLU A 52 -30.67 15.61 -6.08
N ASP A 53 -29.60 16.32 -5.66
CA ASP A 53 -29.52 17.17 -4.45
C ASP A 53 -29.64 16.45 -3.08
N ASP A 54 -29.90 15.15 -3.04
CA ASP A 54 -29.90 14.40 -1.79
C ASP A 54 -28.51 14.36 -1.13
N ILE A 55 -28.49 14.30 0.20
CA ILE A 55 -27.27 13.94 0.93
C ILE A 55 -27.24 12.43 1.13
N VAL A 56 -26.15 11.78 0.75
CA VAL A 56 -25.98 10.33 0.80
C VAL A 56 -24.74 9.99 1.61
N GLU A 57 -24.90 9.05 2.54
CA GLU A 57 -23.78 8.36 3.20
C GLU A 57 -23.62 6.98 2.56
N PHE A 58 -22.41 6.62 2.13
CA PHE A 58 -22.13 5.33 1.49
C PHE A 58 -20.75 4.79 1.83
N GLU A 59 -20.63 3.47 1.81
CA GLU A 59 -19.35 2.77 1.88
C GLU A 59 -18.92 2.31 0.50
N TYR A 60 -17.62 2.12 0.29
CA TYR A 60 -17.11 1.66 -1.00
C TYR A 60 -15.88 0.75 -0.90
N VAL A 61 -15.69 -0.07 -1.93
CA VAL A 61 -14.47 -0.83 -2.20
C VAL A 61 -14.03 -0.62 -3.65
N GLY A 62 -12.85 -0.04 -3.85
CA GLY A 62 -12.23 0.15 -5.16
C GLY A 62 -11.32 -1.00 -5.54
N ARG A 63 -11.54 -1.61 -6.71
CA ARG A 63 -10.79 -2.77 -7.21
C ARG A 63 -10.32 -2.61 -8.65
N PHE A 64 -9.14 -3.15 -8.94
CA PHE A 64 -8.75 -3.37 -10.34
C PHE A 64 -9.69 -4.39 -10.99
N GLU A 65 -10.18 -4.10 -12.20
CA GLU A 65 -11.12 -4.99 -12.89
C GLU A 65 -10.49 -6.36 -13.17
N ASN A 66 -9.24 -6.37 -13.64
CA ASN A 66 -8.53 -7.56 -14.09
C ASN A 66 -8.01 -8.45 -12.93
N THR A 67 -7.39 -7.86 -11.91
CA THR A 67 -6.77 -8.60 -10.80
C THR A 67 -7.67 -8.73 -9.59
N ARG A 68 -8.75 -7.94 -9.52
CA ARG A 68 -9.66 -7.83 -8.36
C ARG A 68 -9.00 -7.35 -7.07
N LYS A 69 -7.71 -6.98 -7.12
CA LYS A 69 -6.98 -6.43 -5.99
C LYS A 69 -7.62 -5.11 -5.54
N VAL A 70 -7.76 -4.93 -4.23
CA VAL A 70 -8.31 -3.72 -3.61
C VAL A 70 -7.23 -2.65 -3.55
N PHE A 71 -7.48 -1.49 -4.14
CA PHE A 71 -6.57 -0.34 -4.06
C PHE A 71 -7.03 0.73 -3.07
N GLU A 72 -8.30 0.71 -2.65
CA GLU A 72 -8.86 1.60 -1.63
C GLU A 72 -10.20 1.07 -1.10
N THR A 73 -10.59 1.50 0.10
CA THR A 73 -11.86 1.14 0.74
C THR A 73 -12.19 2.12 1.86
N SER A 74 -13.47 2.38 2.11
CA SER A 74 -13.94 3.07 3.33
C SER A 74 -14.22 2.11 4.49
N MET A 75 -14.08 0.80 4.29
CA MET A 75 -14.48 -0.23 5.24
C MET A 75 -13.27 -0.86 5.94
N TYR A 76 -13.19 -0.75 7.26
CA TYR A 76 -12.09 -1.30 8.07
C TYR A 76 -11.91 -2.81 7.87
N ASP A 77 -13.02 -3.57 7.92
CA ASP A 77 -12.99 -5.02 7.78
C ASP A 77 -12.41 -5.46 6.43
N VAL A 78 -12.67 -4.69 5.37
CA VAL A 78 -12.08 -4.91 4.05
C VAL A 78 -10.59 -4.55 4.06
N ALA A 79 -10.19 -3.50 4.78
CA ALA A 79 -8.80 -3.05 4.86
C ALA A 79 -7.89 -4.09 5.54
N ILE A 80 -8.33 -4.67 6.67
CA ILE A 80 -7.53 -5.65 7.42
C ILE A 80 -7.50 -7.05 6.80
N ASP A 81 -8.52 -7.43 6.03
CA ASP A 81 -8.63 -8.77 5.46
C ASP A 81 -7.89 -8.84 4.11
N ASN A 82 -6.63 -9.25 4.12
CA ASN A 82 -5.85 -9.48 2.89
C ASN A 82 -6.07 -10.88 2.28
N GLU A 83 -6.69 -11.81 3.00
CA GLU A 83 -6.95 -13.16 2.53
C GLU A 83 -8.12 -13.17 1.55
N THR A 84 -9.24 -12.55 1.94
CA THR A 84 -10.42 -12.40 1.08
C THR A 84 -10.26 -11.23 0.12
N TYR A 85 -9.63 -10.15 0.56
CA TYR A 85 -9.47 -8.92 -0.21
C TYR A 85 -8.00 -8.58 -0.41
N THR A 86 -7.34 -9.32 -1.30
CA THR A 86 -5.94 -9.09 -1.64
C THR A 86 -5.71 -7.62 -2.02
N LYS A 87 -4.76 -6.97 -1.36
CA LYS A 87 -4.44 -5.56 -1.58
C LYS A 87 -3.56 -5.35 -2.80
N ALA A 88 -3.79 -4.25 -3.49
CA ALA A 88 -2.91 -3.73 -4.53
C ALA A 88 -1.65 -3.10 -3.93
N LEU A 89 -0.64 -2.84 -4.77
CA LEU A 89 0.59 -2.20 -4.31
C LEU A 89 0.33 -0.76 -3.86
N SER A 90 -0.61 -0.09 -4.51
CA SER A 90 -1.05 1.27 -4.21
C SER A 90 -2.03 1.35 -3.04
N PHE A 91 -2.40 0.24 -2.41
CA PHE A 91 -3.28 0.28 -1.25
C PHE A 91 -2.60 1.05 -0.11
N ARG A 92 -3.33 1.99 0.50
CA ARG A 92 -2.85 2.78 1.62
C ARG A 92 -3.93 2.87 2.68
N TRP A 93 -3.48 2.89 3.93
CA TRP A 93 -4.32 3.21 5.06
C TRP A 93 -4.68 4.71 5.01
N PRO A 94 -5.91 5.11 5.38
CA PRO A 94 -6.22 6.51 5.61
C PRO A 94 -5.25 7.10 6.64
N GLU A 95 -4.73 8.32 6.41
CA GLU A 95 -3.80 8.96 7.36
C GLU A 95 -4.38 9.14 8.77
N THR A 96 -5.70 9.22 8.87
CA THR A 96 -6.42 9.36 10.14
C THR A 96 -6.62 8.02 10.85
N ASP A 97 -6.32 6.89 10.21
CA ASP A 97 -6.73 5.54 10.63
C ASP A 97 -8.26 5.41 10.87
N VAL A 98 -9.04 6.33 10.30
CA VAL A 98 -10.50 6.35 10.42
C VAL A 98 -11.14 5.81 9.14
N PHE A 99 -11.97 4.78 9.30
CA PHE A 99 -12.77 4.17 8.24
C PHE A 99 -14.25 4.49 8.50
N GLU A 100 -14.76 5.49 7.80
CA GLU A 100 -16.13 5.97 7.94
C GLU A 100 -16.81 6.04 6.57
N PRO A 101 -18.15 5.88 6.51
CA PRO A 101 -18.91 6.13 5.30
C PRO A 101 -18.66 7.54 4.76
N ILE A 102 -18.59 7.65 3.45
CA ILE A 102 -18.42 8.91 2.74
C ILE A 102 -19.77 9.63 2.69
N ASN A 103 -19.79 10.90 3.06
CA ASN A 103 -20.98 11.75 3.05
C ASN A 103 -20.88 12.81 1.95
N VAL A 104 -21.85 12.85 1.04
CA VAL A 104 -21.87 13.76 -0.12
C VAL A 104 -23.26 14.24 -0.49
N THR A 105 -23.32 15.33 -1.25
CA THR A 105 -24.54 15.76 -1.94
C THR A 105 -24.49 15.25 -3.38
N ILE A 106 -25.57 14.62 -3.86
CA ILE A 106 -25.67 14.16 -5.25
C ILE A 106 -25.90 15.35 -6.18
N GLY A 107 -25.16 15.42 -7.29
CA GLY A 107 -25.37 16.42 -8.34
C GLY A 107 -24.82 17.82 -8.05
N ASP A 108 -24.14 18.04 -6.91
CA ASP A 108 -23.55 19.37 -6.59
C ASP A 108 -22.24 19.67 -7.34
N GLY A 109 -21.77 18.73 -8.17
CA GLY A 109 -20.54 18.82 -8.95
C GLY A 109 -19.26 18.72 -8.12
N ILE A 110 -19.37 18.47 -6.82
CA ILE A 110 -18.26 18.15 -5.93
C ILE A 110 -18.12 16.63 -5.94
N SER A 111 -16.98 16.13 -6.40
CA SER A 111 -16.74 14.70 -6.30
C SER A 111 -16.68 14.31 -4.82
N PRO A 112 -17.26 13.19 -4.38
CA PRO A 112 -16.99 12.62 -3.06
C PRO A 112 -15.51 12.41 -2.78
N LEU A 113 -14.75 12.30 -3.87
CA LEU A 113 -13.32 12.12 -3.85
C LEU A 113 -12.56 13.45 -3.75
N ASP A 114 -13.24 14.61 -3.73
CA ASP A 114 -12.64 15.87 -3.25
C ASP A 114 -12.50 15.86 -1.71
N PHE A 115 -13.28 15.04 -0.99
CA PHE A 115 -13.04 14.76 0.44
C PHE A 115 -11.87 13.79 0.65
N VAL A 116 -11.59 12.95 -0.35
CA VAL A 116 -10.40 12.08 -0.39
C VAL A 116 -9.32 12.81 -1.19
N ASN A 117 -8.69 13.80 -0.56
CA ASN A 117 -7.44 14.41 -1.03
C ASN A 117 -6.25 13.40 -1.07
N PHE A 118 -6.54 12.10 -1.20
CA PHE A 118 -5.60 10.99 -1.14
C PHE A 118 -5.28 10.36 -2.48
N THR A 119 -6.02 10.59 -3.57
CA THR A 119 -5.57 10.16 -4.90
C THR A 119 -6.17 11.02 -5.99
N GLY A 120 -5.30 11.69 -6.76
CA GLY A 120 -5.68 12.57 -7.85
C GLY A 120 -6.74 11.98 -8.77
N MET A 121 -7.89 12.66 -8.77
CA MET A 121 -8.84 12.87 -9.86
C MET A 121 -9.19 11.64 -10.71
N ILE A 122 -10.36 11.06 -10.41
CA ILE A 122 -11.26 10.60 -11.46
C ILE A 122 -11.60 11.83 -12.30
N ASN A 123 -11.28 11.81 -13.61
CA ASN A 123 -11.49 12.98 -14.49
C ASN A 123 -12.96 13.43 -14.55
N ASP A 124 -13.89 12.53 -14.24
CA ASP A 124 -15.32 12.78 -14.12
C ASP A 124 -15.88 12.10 -12.87
N GLY A 125 -15.54 12.64 -11.69
CA GLY A 125 -15.97 12.14 -10.38
C GLY A 125 -17.50 12.10 -10.18
N ASN A 126 -18.28 12.62 -11.13
CA ASN A 126 -19.74 12.54 -11.17
C ASN A 126 -20.23 11.15 -11.60
N ILE A 127 -19.48 10.39 -12.41
CA ILE A 127 -19.96 9.10 -12.93
C ILE A 127 -20.32 8.12 -11.81
N LEU A 128 -19.53 8.07 -10.73
CA LEU A 128 -19.84 7.22 -9.58
C LEU A 128 -21.14 7.65 -8.88
N LEU A 129 -21.37 8.95 -8.73
CA LEU A 129 -22.56 9.48 -8.07
C LEU A 129 -23.82 9.37 -8.92
N ASP A 130 -23.70 9.63 -10.22
CA ASP A 130 -24.80 9.48 -11.17
C ASP A 130 -25.28 8.02 -11.20
N GLU A 131 -24.33 7.08 -11.16
CA GLU A 131 -24.62 5.66 -11.07
C GLU A 131 -25.19 5.24 -9.71
N MET A 132 -25.21 6.10 -8.68
CA MET A 132 -25.90 5.84 -7.41
C MET A 132 -27.36 6.31 -7.41
N ILE A 133 -27.76 7.17 -8.35
CA ILE A 133 -29.15 7.65 -8.44
C ILE A 133 -30.10 6.45 -8.57
N GLY A 134 -31.20 6.51 -7.81
CA GLY A 134 -32.20 5.45 -7.72
C GLY A 134 -31.86 4.30 -6.77
N MET A 135 -30.66 4.25 -6.20
CA MET A 135 -30.34 3.26 -5.16
C MET A 135 -31.12 3.51 -3.87
N ARG A 136 -31.35 2.46 -3.09
CA ARG A 136 -31.99 2.53 -1.75
C ARG A 136 -30.97 2.36 -0.64
N GLU A 137 -31.30 2.79 0.57
CA GLU A 137 -30.53 2.44 1.78
C GLU A 137 -30.38 0.91 1.89
N GLY A 138 -29.15 0.46 2.12
CA GLY A 138 -28.74 -0.94 2.15
C GLY A 138 -28.53 -1.60 0.78
N GLU A 139 -28.75 -0.90 -0.33
CA GLU A 139 -28.46 -1.40 -1.67
C GLU A 139 -26.95 -1.29 -1.95
N SER A 140 -26.40 -2.34 -2.58
CA SER A 140 -25.04 -2.35 -3.11
C SER A 140 -25.05 -2.40 -4.64
N ARG A 141 -24.14 -1.66 -5.29
CA ARG A 141 -24.01 -1.60 -6.75
C ARG A 141 -22.55 -1.70 -7.17
N HIS A 142 -22.30 -2.42 -8.27
CA HIS A 142 -21.00 -2.49 -8.91
C HIS A 142 -20.96 -1.51 -10.08
N ILE A 143 -20.04 -0.57 -10.04
CA ILE A 143 -19.89 0.50 -11.02
C ILE A 143 -18.52 0.33 -11.69
N PRO A 144 -18.47 -0.15 -12.94
CA PRO A 144 -17.23 -0.25 -13.69
C PRO A 144 -16.83 1.14 -14.24
N LEU A 145 -15.55 1.50 -14.08
CA LEU A 145 -14.97 2.71 -14.65
C LEU A 145 -13.84 2.32 -15.61
N LYS A 146 -13.89 2.81 -16.85
CA LYS A 146 -12.80 2.63 -17.80
C LYS A 146 -11.64 3.56 -17.46
N SER A 147 -10.45 3.23 -17.97
CA SER A 147 -9.24 4.01 -17.72
C SER A 147 -9.41 5.52 -17.95
N PHE A 148 -10.05 5.93 -19.05
CA PHE A 148 -10.22 7.36 -19.38
C PHE A 148 -11.18 8.08 -18.41
N GLU A 149 -12.18 7.36 -17.89
CA GLU A 149 -13.18 7.86 -16.93
C GLU A 149 -12.55 7.97 -15.54
N ALA A 150 -11.60 7.10 -15.23
CA ALA A 150 -10.86 7.08 -13.98
C ALA A 150 -9.57 7.92 -14.07
N PHE A 151 -8.40 7.27 -14.14
CA PHE A 151 -7.08 7.91 -13.94
C PHE A 151 -6.34 8.26 -15.24
N GLY A 152 -7.02 8.20 -16.38
CA GLY A 152 -6.43 8.47 -17.69
C GLY A 152 -5.43 7.40 -18.14
N ASP A 153 -4.78 7.64 -19.27
CA ASP A 153 -3.69 6.81 -19.78
C ASP A 153 -2.38 7.08 -19.01
N PRO A 154 -1.48 6.09 -18.88
CA PRO A 154 -0.18 6.31 -18.26
C PRO A 154 0.65 7.30 -19.09
N ASP A 155 1.38 8.19 -18.42
CA ASP A 155 2.33 9.09 -19.04
C ASP A 155 3.63 8.31 -19.35
N PRO A 156 3.99 8.14 -20.64
CA PRO A 156 5.21 7.39 -20.99
C PRO A 156 6.49 8.06 -20.48
N SER A 157 6.48 9.37 -20.22
CA SER A 157 7.65 10.08 -19.69
C SER A 157 7.95 9.75 -18.22
N LYS A 158 6.99 9.13 -17.52
CA LYS A 158 7.14 8.63 -16.14
C LYS A 158 7.61 7.19 -16.07
N ILE A 159 7.88 6.56 -17.21
CA ILE A 159 8.45 5.21 -17.29
C ILE A 159 9.93 5.37 -17.61
N VAL A 160 10.79 5.06 -16.63
CA VAL A 160 12.23 5.31 -16.71
C VAL A 160 13.01 4.02 -16.51
N THR A 161 14.16 3.93 -17.19
CA THR A 161 15.11 2.84 -17.01
C THR A 161 16.22 3.30 -16.07
N LEU A 162 16.41 2.58 -14.97
CA LEU A 162 17.38 2.87 -13.92
C LEU A 162 18.42 1.75 -13.84
N SER A 163 19.61 2.09 -13.35
CA SER A 163 20.70 1.14 -13.16
C SER A 163 20.50 0.30 -11.90
N LEU A 164 20.84 -1.00 -11.95
CA LEU A 164 20.94 -1.83 -10.74
C LEU A 164 22.12 -1.43 -9.86
N MET A 165 23.06 -0.65 -10.40
CA MET A 165 24.17 -0.07 -9.67
C MET A 165 23.89 1.41 -9.39
N GLU A 166 23.97 1.81 -8.13
CA GLU A 166 23.86 3.20 -7.68
C GLU A 166 25.19 3.65 -7.08
N THR A 167 25.59 4.89 -7.38
CA THR A 167 26.81 5.49 -6.87
C THR A 167 26.47 6.67 -5.98
N LEU A 168 26.94 6.64 -4.75
CA LEU A 168 26.73 7.67 -3.74
C LEU A 168 28.05 8.31 -3.32
N ASP A 169 28.01 9.59 -2.97
CA ASP A 169 29.16 10.26 -2.36
C ASP A 169 29.35 9.75 -0.92
N GLN A 170 30.59 9.38 -0.56
CA GLN A 170 30.89 9.00 0.83
C GLN A 170 30.79 10.21 1.77
N VAL A 171 31.17 11.39 1.27
CA VAL A 171 31.09 12.67 1.98
C VAL A 171 30.09 13.58 1.27
N GLU A 172 29.05 13.94 2.00
CA GLU A 172 27.96 14.79 1.53
C GLU A 172 27.82 16.04 2.41
N VAL A 173 27.18 17.08 1.86
CA VAL A 173 26.85 18.31 2.58
C VAL A 173 25.34 18.41 2.64
N LEU A 174 24.80 18.48 3.87
CA LEU A 174 23.39 18.66 4.14
C LEU A 174 23.18 19.92 4.96
N THR A 175 22.04 20.57 4.84
CA THR A 175 21.57 21.53 5.84
C THR A 175 21.19 20.79 7.13
N SER A 176 21.18 21.50 8.26
CA SER A 176 20.69 20.96 9.53
C SER A 176 19.24 20.48 9.43
N ILE A 177 18.43 21.10 8.57
CA ILE A 177 17.04 20.70 8.31
C ILE A 177 17.01 19.34 7.61
N GLU A 178 17.74 19.17 6.52
CA GLU A 178 17.81 17.90 5.78
C GLU A 178 18.38 16.77 6.65
N PHE A 179 19.41 17.07 7.45
CA PHE A 179 19.98 16.10 8.38
C PHE A 179 18.96 15.65 9.43
N LEU A 180 18.22 16.57 10.04
CA LEU A 180 17.20 16.22 11.04
C LEU A 180 15.99 15.51 10.42
N GLN A 181 15.63 15.81 9.18
CA GLN A 181 14.61 15.06 8.45
C GLN A 181 15.04 13.61 8.19
N ARG A 182 16.33 13.39 7.92
CA ARG A 182 16.90 12.06 7.68
C ARG A 182 17.11 11.25 8.96
N MET A 183 17.59 11.89 10.03
CA MET A 183 18.00 11.22 11.27
C MET A 183 16.92 11.23 12.38
N GLY A 184 15.87 12.05 12.22
CA GLY A 184 14.90 12.34 13.26
C GLY A 184 15.37 13.40 14.25
N GLU A 185 14.66 13.53 15.37
CA GLU A 185 15.01 14.46 16.44
C GLU A 185 16.27 13.99 17.20
N VAL A 186 17.44 14.49 16.78
CA VAL A 186 18.73 14.23 17.41
C VAL A 186 19.46 15.54 17.71
N GLU A 187 20.30 15.54 18.74
CA GLU A 187 21.23 16.66 18.99
C GLU A 187 22.38 16.61 17.97
N ILE A 188 22.65 17.73 17.30
CA ILE A 188 23.74 17.86 16.32
C ILE A 188 25.05 18.12 17.06
N ILE A 189 26.00 17.19 16.96
CA ILE A 189 27.31 17.24 17.63
C ILE A 189 28.40 16.87 16.62
N VAL A 190 29.32 17.80 16.35
CA VAL A 190 30.46 17.55 15.46
C VAL A 190 31.34 16.41 16.02
N ASN A 191 31.77 15.51 15.15
CA ASN A 191 32.47 14.25 15.42
C ASN A 191 31.65 13.16 16.12
N ALA A 192 30.37 13.40 16.45
CA ALA A 192 29.49 12.32 16.87
C ALA A 192 29.13 11.42 15.69
N THR A 193 28.86 10.16 16.01
CA THR A 193 28.41 9.13 15.07
C THR A 193 26.96 8.80 15.36
N TYR A 194 26.16 8.72 14.31
CA TYR A 194 24.74 8.47 14.35
C TYR A 194 24.43 7.29 13.44
N HIS A 195 23.46 6.47 13.84
CA HIS A 195 22.98 5.40 12.98
C HIS A 195 21.91 5.95 12.05
N ASP A 196 22.10 5.80 10.75
CA ASP A 196 21.17 6.28 9.74
C ASP A 196 19.96 5.34 9.61
N PRO A 197 18.74 5.78 9.94
CA PRO A 197 17.57 4.91 9.87
C PRO A 197 17.16 4.61 8.42
N ALA A 198 17.48 5.46 7.45
CA ALA A 198 17.13 5.26 6.05
C ALA A 198 18.08 4.26 5.37
N TRP A 199 19.38 4.32 5.70
CA TRP A 199 20.41 3.51 5.06
C TRP A 199 20.90 2.33 5.91
N GLY A 200 20.73 2.35 7.23
CA GLY A 200 21.17 1.29 8.13
C GLY A 200 22.68 1.22 8.37
N TRP A 201 23.43 2.27 8.04
CA TRP A 201 24.86 2.41 8.38
C TRP A 201 25.14 3.63 9.24
N ASP A 202 26.35 3.71 9.75
CA ASP A 202 26.76 4.81 10.60
C ASP A 202 27.21 6.03 9.76
N VAL A 203 26.86 7.21 10.27
CA VAL A 203 27.17 8.51 9.68
C VAL A 203 27.88 9.37 10.73
N ARG A 204 28.97 10.03 10.35
CA ARG A 204 29.70 10.94 11.24
C ARG A 204 29.65 12.37 10.73
N ILE A 205 29.30 13.32 11.61
CA ILE A 205 29.42 14.75 11.30
C ILE A 205 30.90 15.14 11.37
N ILE A 206 31.49 15.57 10.27
CA ILE A 206 32.91 16.00 10.22
C ILE A 206 33.03 17.49 10.51
N LYS A 207 32.09 18.28 10.01
CA LYS A 207 32.17 19.73 10.03
C LYS A 207 30.77 20.33 10.11
N GLU A 208 30.66 21.44 10.82
CA GLU A 208 29.49 22.29 10.89
C GLU A 208 29.90 23.73 10.57
N GLU A 209 29.20 24.38 9.65
CA GLU A 209 29.38 25.79 9.30
C GLU A 209 28.03 26.50 9.34
N HIS A 210 27.98 27.69 9.92
CA HIS A 210 26.73 28.46 9.99
C HIS A 210 26.58 29.41 8.81
N VAL A 211 25.47 29.29 8.10
CA VAL A 211 25.04 30.22 7.04
C VAL A 211 23.73 30.88 7.50
N GLY A 212 23.88 31.97 8.26
CA GLY A 212 22.75 32.60 8.95
C GLY A 212 22.24 31.73 10.11
N ASP A 213 20.95 31.44 10.12
CA ASP A 213 20.30 30.61 11.15
C ASP A 213 20.31 29.11 10.83
N ILE A 214 20.79 28.72 9.64
CA ILE A 214 20.89 27.31 9.20
C ILE A 214 22.35 26.89 9.26
N ALA A 215 22.61 25.68 9.76
CA ALA A 215 23.92 25.08 9.71
C ALA A 215 24.06 24.18 8.46
N GLU A 216 25.18 24.28 7.76
CA GLU A 216 25.62 23.32 6.76
C GLU A 216 26.52 22.28 7.45
N LEU A 217 26.15 21.02 7.33
CA LEU A 217 26.80 19.87 7.93
C LEU A 217 27.51 19.08 6.84
N THR A 218 28.82 18.93 6.96
CA THR A 218 29.57 17.94 6.18
C THR A 218 29.56 16.63 6.94
N ILE A 219 28.96 15.60 6.37
CA ILE A 219 28.85 14.28 6.99
C ILE A 219 29.60 13.23 6.17
N ARG A 220 29.96 12.11 6.81
CA ARG A 220 30.59 10.97 6.17
C ARG A 220 29.84 9.68 6.45
N ASN A 221 29.36 9.07 5.38
CA ASN A 221 28.78 7.75 5.36
C ASN A 221 29.87 6.68 5.59
N SER A 222 29.62 5.73 6.49
CA SER A 222 30.58 4.68 6.86
C SER A 222 29.97 3.27 6.76
N PRO A 223 29.51 2.85 5.56
CA PRO A 223 29.11 1.46 5.34
C PRO A 223 30.30 0.50 5.39
N THR A 224 30.00 -0.80 5.37
CA THR A 224 30.97 -1.88 5.15
C THR A 224 30.72 -2.56 3.82
N GLU A 225 31.78 -2.93 3.08
CA GLU A 225 31.62 -3.75 1.86
C GLU A 225 30.93 -5.10 2.18
N GLY A 226 30.00 -5.51 1.33
CA GLY A 226 29.12 -6.65 1.54
C GLY A 226 28.00 -6.42 2.56
N GLN A 227 27.89 -5.23 3.14
CA GLN A 227 26.77 -4.87 4.01
C GLN A 227 25.48 -4.85 3.18
N ARG A 228 24.45 -5.52 3.71
CA ARG A 228 23.10 -5.44 3.17
C ARG A 228 22.33 -4.31 3.85
N VAL A 229 21.66 -3.52 3.03
CA VAL A 229 20.85 -2.37 3.45
C VAL A 229 19.52 -2.41 2.74
N THR A 230 18.49 -1.80 3.31
CA THR A 230 17.18 -1.68 2.65
C THR A 230 16.82 -0.20 2.61
N PRO A 231 17.38 0.57 1.66
CA PRO A 231 17.21 2.01 1.62
C PRO A 231 15.74 2.37 1.57
N TYR A 232 15.30 3.24 2.48
CA TYR A 232 13.91 3.72 2.56
C TYR A 232 12.87 2.60 2.68
N GLU A 233 13.25 1.45 3.25
CA GLU A 233 12.39 0.26 3.41
C GLU A 233 11.86 -0.30 2.07
N THR A 234 12.56 -0.05 0.96
CA THR A 234 12.07 -0.39 -0.39
C THR A 234 12.49 -1.78 -0.84
N PHE A 235 13.76 -1.97 -1.19
CA PHE A 235 14.33 -3.24 -1.60
C PHE A 235 15.76 -3.37 -1.07
N GLU A 236 16.16 -4.63 -0.86
CA GLU A 236 17.48 -4.95 -0.36
C GLU A 236 18.55 -4.53 -1.38
N SER A 237 19.64 -3.97 -0.89
CA SER A 237 20.80 -3.57 -1.67
C SER A 237 22.07 -4.01 -0.95
N GLU A 238 23.13 -4.25 -1.71
CA GLU A 238 24.44 -4.65 -1.19
C GLU A 238 25.48 -3.58 -1.51
N VAL A 239 26.29 -3.22 -0.52
CA VAL A 239 27.47 -2.35 -0.72
C VAL A 239 28.54 -3.14 -1.45
N VAL A 240 28.79 -2.80 -2.72
CA VAL A 240 29.73 -3.51 -3.59
C VAL A 240 31.16 -3.06 -3.37
N SER A 241 31.38 -1.75 -3.27
CA SER A 241 32.72 -1.18 -3.08
C SER A 241 32.68 0.18 -2.41
N ILE A 242 33.75 0.51 -1.71
CA ILE A 242 33.96 1.83 -1.10
C ILE A 242 35.34 2.35 -1.50
N ASP A 243 35.40 3.46 -2.24
CA ASP A 243 36.66 4.16 -2.54
C ASP A 243 36.68 5.52 -1.86
N SER A 244 37.32 5.60 -0.70
CA SER A 244 37.46 6.87 0.04
C SER A 244 38.34 7.93 -0.63
N ALA A 245 39.11 7.57 -1.66
CA ALA A 245 39.99 8.50 -2.37
C ALA A 245 39.35 9.08 -3.65
N ALA A 246 38.25 8.49 -4.12
CA ALA A 246 37.51 8.94 -5.29
C ALA A 246 37.02 10.40 -5.16
N ASN A 247 36.71 11.01 -6.30
CA ASN A 247 36.08 12.34 -6.40
C ASN A 247 36.78 13.42 -5.56
N GLU A 248 38.11 13.54 -5.74
CA GLU A 248 38.96 14.50 -5.03
C GLU A 248 38.92 14.34 -3.50
N GLY A 249 38.72 13.11 -3.02
CA GLY A 249 38.65 12.78 -1.59
C GLY A 249 37.26 12.91 -0.97
N LYS A 250 36.20 13.18 -1.77
CA LYS A 250 34.82 13.01 -1.32
C LYS A 250 34.47 11.54 -1.09
N GLY A 251 35.15 10.65 -1.77
CA GLY A 251 34.93 9.22 -1.73
C GLY A 251 33.64 8.78 -2.42
N GLU A 252 33.57 7.50 -2.72
CA GLU A 252 32.50 6.86 -3.49
C GLU A 252 32.05 5.59 -2.78
N ILE A 253 30.73 5.38 -2.74
CA ILE A 253 30.08 4.14 -2.31
C ILE A 253 29.28 3.62 -3.49
N VAL A 254 29.52 2.36 -3.88
CA VAL A 254 28.75 1.71 -4.94
C VAL A 254 27.82 0.68 -4.30
N LEU A 255 26.53 0.78 -4.63
CA LEU A 255 25.49 -0.15 -4.22
C LEU A 255 25.02 -0.97 -5.42
N ARG A 256 24.65 -2.22 -5.16
CA ARG A 256 23.88 -3.05 -6.08
C ARG A 256 22.51 -3.33 -5.49
N HIS A 257 21.46 -2.96 -6.21
CA HIS A 257 20.09 -3.29 -5.86
C HIS A 257 19.83 -4.78 -6.12
N LEU A 258 19.35 -5.49 -5.10
CA LEU A 258 19.06 -6.93 -5.14
C LEU A 258 17.63 -7.17 -5.63
N ILE A 259 17.37 -6.70 -6.84
CA ILE A 259 16.09 -6.87 -7.54
C ILE A 259 16.13 -8.18 -8.33
N SER A 260 15.00 -8.87 -8.34
CA SER A 260 14.76 -10.09 -9.11
C SER A 260 13.60 -9.91 -10.10
N ALA A 261 13.49 -10.84 -11.06
CA ALA A 261 12.38 -10.84 -12.00
C ALA A 261 11.00 -11.04 -11.32
N GLU A 262 10.96 -11.63 -10.12
CA GLU A 262 9.71 -11.83 -9.36
C GLU A 262 9.16 -10.51 -8.78
N ASP A 263 10.02 -9.51 -8.59
CA ASP A 263 9.64 -8.19 -8.08
C ASP A 263 8.86 -7.37 -9.10
N ALA A 264 8.99 -7.69 -10.40
CA ALA A 264 8.28 -7.01 -11.46
C ALA A 264 6.76 -7.12 -11.29
N ASN A 265 6.10 -5.96 -11.17
CA ASN A 265 4.69 -5.75 -10.89
C ASN A 265 4.23 -6.24 -9.49
N ASN A 266 5.17 -6.58 -8.61
CA ASN A 266 4.91 -7.01 -7.25
C ASN A 266 5.61 -6.13 -6.19
N LEU A 267 6.45 -5.19 -6.63
CA LEU A 267 7.18 -4.28 -5.77
C LEU A 267 6.85 -2.82 -6.09
N MET A 268 6.51 -2.07 -5.04
CA MET A 268 6.38 -0.62 -5.09
C MET A 268 7.39 -0.01 -4.12
N ALA A 269 8.17 0.94 -4.61
CA ALA A 269 9.26 1.58 -3.90
C ALA A 269 9.15 3.10 -3.97
N LYS A 270 9.88 3.79 -3.09
CA LYS A 270 9.94 5.24 -3.03
C LYS A 270 11.33 5.72 -3.44
N SER A 271 11.39 6.52 -4.50
CA SER A 271 12.55 7.33 -4.83
C SER A 271 12.56 8.58 -3.94
N PRO A 272 13.73 9.00 -3.40
CA PRO A 272 13.86 10.22 -2.62
C PRO A 272 13.46 11.49 -3.38
N SER A 273 13.73 11.53 -4.70
CA SER A 273 13.53 12.72 -5.54
C SER A 273 12.22 12.69 -6.34
N GLU A 274 11.77 11.51 -6.75
CA GLU A 274 10.66 11.36 -7.72
C GLU A 274 9.38 10.75 -7.10
N GLY A 275 9.44 10.31 -5.84
CA GLY A 275 8.29 9.73 -5.15
C GLY A 275 8.11 8.24 -5.41
N TRP A 276 6.88 7.74 -5.32
CA TRP A 276 6.59 6.31 -5.44
C TRP A 276 6.62 5.82 -6.89
N PHE A 277 7.17 4.63 -7.11
CA PHE A 277 7.16 3.92 -8.39
C PHE A 277 6.87 2.43 -8.21
N ILE A 278 6.40 1.80 -9.28
CA ILE A 278 6.29 0.35 -9.39
C ILE A 278 7.43 -0.17 -10.24
N LEU A 279 8.08 -1.24 -9.79
CA LEU A 279 9.03 -1.94 -10.63
C LEU A 279 8.27 -2.74 -11.68
N VAL A 280 8.43 -2.44 -12.96
CA VAL A 280 7.64 -3.08 -14.04
C VAL A 280 8.46 -4.01 -14.93
N GLY A 281 9.79 -3.97 -14.82
CA GLY A 281 10.67 -4.85 -15.58
C GLY A 281 12.10 -4.87 -15.06
N LEU A 282 12.82 -5.93 -15.42
CA LEU A 282 14.23 -6.15 -15.10
C LEU A 282 14.95 -6.64 -16.36
N ASP A 283 16.10 -6.04 -16.66
CA ASP A 283 17.06 -6.51 -17.66
C ASP A 283 18.38 -6.80 -16.95
N GLU A 284 18.56 -8.06 -16.55
CA GLU A 284 19.74 -8.53 -15.81
C GLU A 284 21.02 -8.41 -16.64
N ASP A 285 20.92 -8.64 -17.96
CA ASP A 285 22.06 -8.59 -18.87
C ASP A 285 22.56 -7.15 -19.05
N ALA A 286 21.64 -6.18 -19.16
CA ALA A 286 21.97 -4.76 -19.20
C ALA A 286 22.30 -4.18 -17.82
N GLY A 287 21.98 -4.90 -16.74
CA GLY A 287 22.15 -4.40 -15.38
C GLY A 287 21.19 -3.26 -15.03
N THR A 288 19.97 -3.29 -15.56
CA THR A 288 18.98 -2.21 -15.42
C THR A 288 17.60 -2.72 -15.02
N PHE A 289 16.77 -1.86 -14.44
CA PHE A 289 15.36 -2.12 -14.17
C PHE A 289 14.49 -0.96 -14.66
N VAL A 290 13.21 -1.22 -14.86
CA VAL A 290 12.24 -0.22 -15.32
C VAL A 290 11.34 0.17 -14.15
N ALA A 291 11.34 1.46 -13.82
CA ALA A 291 10.49 2.08 -12.82
C ALA A 291 9.35 2.84 -13.51
N ASP A 292 8.12 2.58 -13.08
CA ASP A 292 6.93 3.32 -13.51
C ASP A 292 6.43 4.22 -12.38
N PHE A 293 6.60 5.53 -12.56
CA PHE A 293 6.17 6.58 -11.63
C PHE A 293 4.71 7.03 -11.87
N ASN A 294 3.97 6.37 -12.76
CA ASN A 294 2.54 6.58 -12.84
C ASN A 294 1.83 6.00 -11.60
N SER A 295 0.62 6.48 -11.34
CA SER A 295 -0.27 5.80 -10.41
C SER A 295 -0.49 4.36 -10.89
N GLU A 296 -0.54 3.39 -9.97
CA GLU A 296 -0.92 2.01 -10.32
C GLU A 296 -2.25 1.95 -11.07
N LYS A 297 -3.11 2.97 -10.87
CA LYS A 297 -4.45 3.09 -11.44
C LYS A 297 -4.46 3.59 -12.90
N ALA A 298 -3.38 4.23 -13.36
CA ALA A 298 -3.30 4.78 -14.71
C ALA A 298 -3.34 3.66 -15.76
N GLY A 299 -4.08 3.87 -16.85
CA GLY A 299 -4.23 2.89 -17.94
C GLY A 299 -5.15 1.71 -17.61
N LYS A 300 -5.76 1.65 -16.42
CA LYS A 300 -6.48 0.46 -15.94
C LYS A 300 -7.97 0.72 -15.74
N SER A 301 -8.77 -0.29 -16.09
CA SER A 301 -10.19 -0.32 -15.74
C SER A 301 -10.38 -0.72 -14.28
N LEU A 302 -11.32 -0.07 -13.61
CA LEU A 302 -11.59 -0.21 -12.18
C LEU A 302 -13.05 -0.60 -11.96
N ILE A 303 -13.33 -1.17 -10.80
CA ILE A 303 -14.69 -1.46 -10.34
C ILE A 303 -14.82 -0.90 -8.93
N TYR A 304 -15.83 -0.07 -8.73
CA TYR A 304 -16.28 0.36 -7.41
C TYR A 304 -17.50 -0.45 -7.00
N GLU A 305 -17.44 -1.07 -5.83
CA GLU A 305 -18.61 -1.61 -5.16
C GLU A 305 -19.04 -0.59 -4.11
N VAL A 306 -20.20 0.03 -4.30
CA VAL A 306 -20.75 1.06 -3.39
C VAL A 306 -21.94 0.50 -2.64
N THR A 307 -22.05 0.78 -1.35
CA THR A 307 -23.19 0.39 -0.50
C THR A 307 -23.77 1.61 0.19
N VAL A 308 -25.05 1.90 -0.07
CA VAL A 308 -25.71 3.07 0.53
C VAL A 308 -26.01 2.79 1.99
N VAL A 309 -25.48 3.62 2.88
CA VAL A 309 -25.70 3.54 4.32
C VAL A 309 -26.93 4.34 4.71
N LYS A 310 -27.07 5.56 4.16
CA LYS A 310 -28.13 6.49 4.55
C LYS A 310 -28.45 7.49 3.45
N ILE A 311 -29.72 7.87 3.36
CA ILE A 311 -30.21 8.91 2.46
C ILE A 311 -30.91 10.00 3.27
N VAL A 312 -30.48 11.24 3.13
CA VAL A 312 -31.10 12.42 3.71
C VAL A 312 -31.63 13.29 2.59
N LYS A 313 -32.97 13.30 2.45
CA LYS A 313 -33.68 14.13 1.48
C LYS A 313 -33.49 15.61 1.77
N ARG A 314 -33.21 16.40 0.72
CA ARG A 314 -33.23 17.86 0.75
C ARG A 314 -34.57 18.46 0.36
#